data_AF-B4FNV0-F1
#
_entry.id   AF-B4FNV0-F1
#
_cell.length_a   1.000
_cell.length_b   1.000
_cell.length_c   1.000
_cell.angle_alpha   90.00
_cell.angle_beta   90.00
_cell.angle_gamma   90.00
#
_symmetry.space_group_name_H-M   'P 1'
#
loop_
_entity.id
_entity.type
_entity.pdbx_description
1 polymer ?
#
loop_
_entity_poly.entity_id
_entity_poly.type
_entity_poly.pdbx_seq_one_letter_code
_entity_poly.pdbx_strand_id
1 'polypeptide(L)'
;MVTVLDLDVLFYPCPQKGPTFRPKVLEMGGKKQFPYMVDPNTGVAMYESDDIIKYLADTYGDGTVPIMLSLGLLTAITAGLATLGRIGKGNSYIASKVPPQPIEIWACEGSPFCKLVRETLVELELPHLLHSCARGSPNDKNFSRKRGFSRRRTSKILTRESRCLKALKS
;
A
#
# COMPACT_ATOMS: atom_id res chain seq x y z
N MET A 1 2.31 -9.27 -1.78
CA MET A 1 1.41 -10.10 -2.60
C MET A 1 0.74 -9.27 -3.69
N VAL A 2 0.16 -8.11 -3.33
CA VAL A 2 -0.49 -7.16 -4.27
C VAL A 2 0.40 -6.79 -5.47
N THR A 3 1.68 -6.45 -5.24
CA THR A 3 2.61 -6.14 -6.35
C THR A 3 2.91 -7.36 -7.24
N VAL A 4 2.89 -8.57 -6.69
CA VAL A 4 3.20 -9.80 -7.43
C VAL A 4 2.06 -10.15 -8.39
N LEU A 5 0.83 -9.92 -7.94
CA LEU A 5 -0.39 -10.17 -8.73
C LEU A 5 -0.79 -8.97 -9.62
N ASP A 6 0.01 -7.89 -9.61
CA ASP A 6 -0.26 -6.63 -10.34
C ASP A 6 -1.65 -6.04 -10.07
N LEU A 7 -2.17 -6.21 -8.84
CA LEU A 7 -3.49 -5.75 -8.44
C LEU A 7 -3.48 -4.26 -8.06
N ASP A 8 -4.54 -3.56 -8.42
CA ASP A 8 -4.81 -2.18 -7.99
C ASP A 8 -5.60 -2.21 -6.67
N VAL A 9 -5.12 -1.49 -5.66
CA VAL A 9 -5.69 -1.53 -4.31
C VAL A 9 -5.95 -0.13 -3.78
N LEU A 10 -7.17 0.10 -3.30
CA LEU A 10 -7.55 1.32 -2.61
C LEU A 10 -7.23 1.18 -1.12
N PHE A 11 -6.26 1.97 -0.65
CA PHE A 11 -5.82 1.96 0.73
C PHE A 11 -6.52 3.04 1.54
N TYR A 12 -7.09 2.63 2.68
CA TYR A 12 -7.60 3.50 3.74
C TYR A 12 -6.65 3.44 4.93
N PRO A 13 -5.66 4.35 5.02
CA PRO A 13 -4.66 4.30 6.07
C PRO A 13 -5.28 4.51 7.46
N CYS A 14 -4.79 3.77 8.45
CA CYS A 14 -5.31 3.79 9.82
C CYS A 14 -4.17 4.05 10.83
N PRO A 15 -3.48 5.20 10.80
CA PRO A 15 -2.37 5.50 11.70
C PRO A 15 -2.83 5.47 13.17
N GLN A 16 -1.90 5.30 14.10
CA GLN A 16 -2.18 5.44 15.53
C GLN A 16 -2.72 6.85 15.81
N LYS A 17 -3.79 6.91 16.60
CA LYS A 17 -4.54 8.14 16.93
C LYS A 17 -5.27 8.79 15.73
N GLY A 18 -5.36 8.11 14.59
CA GLY A 18 -6.17 8.55 13.45
C GLY A 18 -7.67 8.54 13.77
N PRO A 19 -8.39 9.66 13.54
CA PRO A 19 -9.81 9.77 13.88
C PRO A 19 -10.76 9.14 12.85
N THR A 20 -10.33 8.96 11.59
CA THR A 20 -11.27 8.82 10.47
C THR A 20 -11.63 7.37 10.16
N PHE A 21 -10.63 6.51 9.91
CA PHE A 21 -10.88 5.17 9.37
C PHE A 21 -10.91 4.07 10.44
N ARG A 22 -10.27 4.30 11.60
CA ARG A 22 -10.28 3.32 12.71
C ARG A 22 -11.69 3.02 13.24
N PRO A 23 -12.61 4.00 13.39
CA PRO A 23 -14.00 3.72 13.78
C PRO A 23 -14.75 2.93 12.70
N LYS A 24 -14.53 3.25 11.41
CA LYS A 24 -15.19 2.56 10.29
C LYS A 24 -14.85 1.07 10.25
N VAL A 25 -13.61 0.68 10.54
CA VAL A 25 -13.24 -0.74 10.60
C VAL A 25 -13.95 -1.47 11.75
N LEU A 26 -14.18 -0.79 12.87
CA LEU A 26 -14.99 -1.35 13.96
C LEU A 26 -16.44 -1.56 13.53
N GLU A 27 -17.02 -0.61 12.78
CA GLU A 27 -18.39 -0.74 12.25
C GLU A 27 -18.51 -1.86 11.22
N MET A 28 -17.53 -1.99 10.30
CA MET A 28 -17.58 -2.96 9.20
C MET A 28 -17.24 -4.39 9.63
N GLY A 29 -16.21 -4.58 10.47
CA GLY A 29 -15.72 -5.91 10.82
C GLY A 29 -15.78 -6.23 12.32
N GLY A 30 -16.30 -5.32 13.15
CA GLY A 30 -16.55 -5.56 14.58
C GLY A 30 -15.31 -5.53 15.47
N LYS A 31 -14.09 -5.39 14.92
CA LYS A 31 -12.83 -5.36 15.67
C LYS A 31 -11.88 -4.28 15.16
N LYS A 32 -11.14 -3.64 16.08
CA LYS A 32 -10.05 -2.69 15.76
C LYS A 32 -8.74 -3.43 15.44
N GLN A 33 -8.82 -4.42 14.56
CA GLN A 33 -7.69 -5.21 14.09
C GLN A 33 -7.33 -4.81 12.66
N PHE A 34 -6.04 -4.81 12.33
CA PHE A 34 -5.55 -4.41 11.02
C PHE A 34 -4.44 -5.37 10.60
N PRO A 35 -4.31 -5.72 9.31
CA PRO A 35 -5.11 -5.24 8.18
C PRO A 35 -6.55 -5.81 8.14
N TYR A 36 -7.45 -5.07 7.51
CA TYR A 36 -8.82 -5.50 7.18
C TYR A 36 -9.02 -5.30 5.67
N MET A 37 -9.39 -6.35 4.96
CA MET A 37 -9.55 -6.34 3.51
C MET A 37 -11.03 -6.51 3.16
N VAL A 38 -11.49 -5.76 2.15
CA VAL A 38 -12.79 -5.95 1.51
C VAL A 38 -12.55 -6.10 0.00
N ASP A 39 -13.04 -7.20 -0.57
CA ASP A 39 -13.01 -7.46 -2.00
C ASP A 39 -14.39 -7.18 -2.61
N PRO A 40 -14.56 -6.11 -3.41
CA PRO A 40 -15.84 -5.78 -4.02
C PRO A 40 -16.27 -6.76 -5.12
N ASN A 41 -15.34 -7.53 -5.71
CA ASN A 41 -15.67 -8.45 -6.79
C ASN A 41 -16.42 -9.69 -6.28
N THR A 42 -16.07 -10.13 -5.06
CA THR A 42 -16.62 -11.34 -4.43
C THR A 42 -17.51 -11.03 -3.22
N GLY A 43 -17.47 -9.79 -2.72
CA GLY A 43 -18.15 -9.38 -1.49
C GLY A 43 -17.48 -9.87 -0.21
N VAL A 44 -16.31 -10.51 -0.31
CA VAL A 44 -15.60 -11.07 0.84
C VAL A 44 -14.96 -9.96 1.67
N ALA A 45 -15.10 -10.04 2.99
CA ALA A 45 -14.40 -9.20 3.93
C ALA A 45 -13.73 -10.05 5.02
N MET A 46 -12.46 -9.80 5.30
CA MET A 46 -11.68 -10.64 6.20
C MET A 46 -10.56 -9.89 6.93
N TYR A 47 -10.16 -10.48 8.05
CA TYR A 47 -9.01 -10.10 8.87
C TYR A 47 -7.85 -11.07 8.64
N GLU A 48 -6.75 -10.85 9.38
CA GLU A 48 -5.52 -11.65 9.38
C GLU A 48 -4.72 -11.56 8.08
N SER A 49 -3.46 -11.12 8.19
CA SER A 49 -2.61 -10.93 7.01
C SER A 49 -2.38 -12.22 6.24
N ASP A 50 -2.24 -13.35 6.95
CA ASP A 50 -1.91 -14.63 6.35
C ASP A 50 -3.11 -15.19 5.56
N ASP A 51 -4.32 -15.06 6.12
CA ASP A 51 -5.57 -15.43 5.44
C ASP A 51 -5.83 -14.55 4.22
N ILE A 52 -5.60 -13.23 4.33
CA ILE A 52 -5.70 -12.30 3.20
C ILE A 52 -4.73 -12.70 2.08
N ILE A 53 -3.47 -13.01 2.41
CA ILE A 53 -2.47 -13.41 1.42
C ILE A 53 -2.89 -14.70 0.72
N LYS A 54 -3.36 -15.69 1.48
CA LYS A 54 -3.84 -16.96 0.95
C LYS A 54 -5.04 -16.78 0.03
N TYR A 55 -6.05 -16.02 0.48
CA TYR A 55 -7.22 -15.69 -0.34
C TYR A 55 -6.84 -15.03 -1.67
N LEU A 56 -5.92 -14.06 -1.64
CA LEU A 56 -5.48 -13.37 -2.85
C LEU A 56 -4.72 -14.31 -3.80
N ALA A 57 -3.88 -15.20 -3.26
CA ALA A 57 -3.18 -16.21 -4.05
C ALA A 57 -4.16 -17.21 -4.70
N ASP A 58 -5.17 -17.65 -3.95
CA ASP A 58 -6.16 -18.63 -4.41
C ASP A 58 -7.15 -18.02 -5.42
N THR A 59 -7.55 -16.76 -5.23
CA THR A 59 -8.60 -16.10 -6.03
C THR A 59 -8.04 -15.42 -7.29
N TYR A 60 -6.88 -14.77 -7.17
CA TYR A 60 -6.31 -13.93 -8.23
C TYR A 60 -4.94 -14.42 -8.71
N GLY A 61 -4.36 -15.44 -8.07
CA GLY A 61 -3.08 -16.04 -8.41
C GLY A 61 -3.20 -17.49 -8.89
N ASP A 62 -2.13 -18.24 -8.71
CA ASP A 62 -2.01 -19.66 -9.03
C ASP A 62 -2.18 -20.57 -7.80
N GLY A 63 -2.66 -20.02 -6.68
CA GLY A 63 -2.75 -20.71 -5.39
C GLY A 63 -1.41 -20.94 -4.69
N THR A 64 -0.28 -20.46 -5.26
CA THR A 64 1.03 -20.61 -4.61
C THR A 64 1.32 -19.39 -3.72
N VAL A 65 1.43 -19.64 -2.41
CA VAL A 65 1.99 -18.66 -1.49
C VAL A 65 3.51 -18.85 -1.43
N PRO A 66 4.31 -17.79 -1.62
CA PRO A 66 5.76 -17.88 -1.44
C PRO A 66 6.07 -18.45 -0.05
N ILE A 67 6.94 -19.46 0.03
CA ILE A 67 7.31 -20.13 1.31
C ILE A 67 7.72 -19.11 2.38
N MET A 68 8.37 -18.02 1.98
CA MET A 68 8.75 -16.89 2.83
C MET A 68 7.57 -16.23 3.58
N LEU A 69 6.37 -16.22 2.98
CA LEU A 69 5.14 -15.71 3.61
C LEU A 69 4.41 -16.79 4.41
N SER A 70 4.67 -18.06 4.16
CA SER A 70 4.07 -19.20 4.88
C SER A 70 4.74 -19.51 6.23
N LEU A 71 5.82 -18.79 6.58
CA LEU A 71 6.63 -18.99 7.80
C LEU A 71 6.08 -18.27 9.06
N GLY A 72 4.95 -17.57 8.95
CA GLY A 72 4.15 -17.05 10.08
C GLY A 72 4.95 -16.27 11.13
N LEU A 73 5.01 -16.79 12.36
CA LEU A 73 5.61 -16.14 13.55
C LEU A 73 7.09 -15.77 13.36
N LEU A 74 7.87 -16.54 12.60
CA LEU A 74 9.28 -16.22 12.32
C LEU A 74 9.40 -14.96 11.45
N THR A 75 8.48 -14.79 10.49
CA THR A 75 8.36 -13.57 9.67
C THR A 75 7.96 -12.38 10.53
N ALA A 76 7.04 -12.56 11.49
CA ALA A 76 6.65 -11.50 12.42
C ALA A 76 7.81 -11.04 13.32
N ILE A 77 8.60 -11.96 13.87
CA ILE A 77 9.75 -11.65 14.74
C ILE A 77 10.85 -10.93 13.94
N THR A 78 11.20 -11.44 12.75
CA THR A 78 12.23 -10.83 11.90
C THR A 78 11.82 -9.46 11.37
N ALA A 79 10.56 -9.28 10.98
CA ALA A 79 10.01 -7.98 10.61
C ALA A 79 10.04 -7.00 11.79
N GLY A 80 9.69 -7.46 12.99
CA GLY A 80 9.77 -6.69 14.23
C GLY A 80 11.19 -6.17 14.51
N LEU A 81 12.21 -7.03 14.37
CA LEU A 81 13.62 -6.64 14.51
C LEU A 81 14.05 -5.63 13.42
N ALA A 82 13.63 -5.84 12.18
CA ALA A 82 13.95 -4.93 11.08
C ALA A 82 13.35 -3.53 11.28
N THR A 83 12.25 -3.41 12.03
CA THR A 83 11.61 -2.12 12.35
C THR A 83 12.28 -1.33 13.47
N LEU A 84 13.16 -1.95 14.28
CA LEU A 84 13.81 -1.27 15.42
C LEU A 84 14.65 -0.06 15.00
N GLY A 85 15.26 -0.07 13.81
CA GLY A 85 16.06 1.05 13.29
C GLY A 85 15.26 2.25 12.77
N ARG A 86 13.92 2.22 12.80
CA ARG A 86 13.06 3.26 12.17
C ARG A 86 12.01 3.88 13.10
N ILE A 87 12.12 3.65 14.40
CA ILE A 87 11.26 4.14 15.51
C ILE A 87 10.11 5.06 15.04
N GLY A 88 8.92 4.49 14.86
CA GLY A 88 7.66 5.23 14.78
C GLY A 88 7.30 5.97 13.49
N LYS A 89 8.22 6.09 12.51
CA LYS A 89 7.90 6.73 11.21
C LYS A 89 6.85 5.94 10.43
N GLY A 90 5.86 6.64 9.88
CA GLY A 90 4.76 6.04 9.13
C GLY A 90 3.61 5.50 9.99
N ASN A 91 3.63 5.69 11.31
CA ASN A 91 2.71 5.02 12.22
C ASN A 91 1.83 5.97 13.06
N SER A 92 2.19 7.25 13.20
CA SER A 92 1.42 8.22 13.99
C SER A 92 0.69 9.22 13.12
N TYR A 93 -0.54 9.57 13.51
CA TYR A 93 -1.36 10.53 12.80
C TYR A 93 -0.80 11.96 12.90
N ILE A 94 -0.81 12.66 11.77
CA ILE A 94 -0.52 14.09 11.62
C ILE A 94 -1.78 14.74 11.04
N ALA A 95 -2.25 15.81 11.69
CA ALA A 95 -3.44 16.53 11.25
C ALA A 95 -3.30 16.99 9.78
N SER A 96 -4.26 16.60 8.95
CA SER A 96 -4.26 16.91 7.52
C SER A 96 -5.68 17.23 7.03
N LYS A 97 -5.77 17.86 5.85
CA LYS A 97 -7.04 18.06 5.14
C LYS A 97 -7.23 16.88 4.19
N VAL A 98 -8.27 16.08 4.45
CA VAL A 98 -8.61 14.94 3.59
C VAL A 98 -9.15 15.47 2.25
N PRO A 99 -8.58 15.07 1.10
CA PRO A 99 -9.07 15.48 -0.20
C PRO A 99 -10.43 14.82 -0.51
N PRO A 100 -11.27 15.46 -1.35
CA PRO A 100 -12.57 14.91 -1.72
C PRO A 100 -12.49 13.63 -2.56
N GLN A 101 -11.38 13.41 -3.27
CA GLN A 101 -11.13 12.23 -4.09
C GLN A 101 -9.83 11.52 -3.65
N PRO A 102 -9.79 10.17 -3.66
CA PRO A 102 -8.58 9.43 -3.34
C PRO A 102 -7.42 9.79 -4.27
N ILE A 103 -6.21 9.85 -3.72
CA ILE A 103 -5.01 10.17 -4.50
C ILE A 103 -4.55 8.93 -5.26
N GLU A 104 -4.41 9.02 -6.58
CA GLU A 104 -3.85 7.93 -7.38
C GLU A 104 -2.31 7.94 -7.33
N ILE A 105 -1.72 6.80 -6.94
CA ILE A 105 -0.27 6.61 -6.91
C ILE A 105 0.12 5.39 -7.74
N TRP A 106 1.19 5.53 -8.52
CA TRP A 106 1.80 4.44 -9.29
C TRP A 106 3.09 4.06 -8.58
N ALA A 107 3.12 2.90 -7.92
CA ALA A 107 4.24 2.54 -7.06
C ALA A 107 4.47 1.03 -7.00
N CYS A 108 5.71 0.67 -6.66
CA CYS A 108 6.10 -0.70 -6.37
C CYS A 108 6.36 -0.82 -4.86
N GLU A 109 5.87 -1.87 -4.21
CA GLU A 109 6.04 -2.08 -2.77
C GLU A 109 7.52 -2.12 -2.35
N GLY A 110 8.36 -2.77 -3.16
CA GLY A 110 9.79 -2.94 -2.89
C GLY A 110 10.67 -1.71 -3.10
N SER A 111 10.13 -0.61 -3.64
CA SER A 111 10.93 0.61 -3.88
C SER A 111 11.06 1.46 -2.60
N PRO A 112 12.29 1.80 -2.16
CA PRO A 112 12.50 2.61 -0.97
C PRO A 112 11.93 4.04 -1.12
N PHE A 113 11.94 4.59 -2.33
CA PHE A 113 11.35 5.92 -2.61
C PHE A 113 9.83 5.90 -2.51
N CYS A 114 9.20 4.86 -3.05
CA CYS A 114 7.75 4.70 -2.94
C CYS A 114 7.32 4.44 -1.49
N LYS A 115 8.18 3.78 -0.70
CA LYS A 115 7.93 3.56 0.74
C LYS A 115 7.80 4.88 1.50
N LEU A 116 8.67 5.87 1.25
CA LEU A 116 8.60 7.18 1.91
C LEU A 116 7.27 7.90 1.63
N VAL A 117 6.83 7.89 0.36
CA VAL A 117 5.55 8.51 -0.02
C VAL A 117 4.37 7.83 0.67
N ARG A 118 4.38 6.48 0.73
CA ARG A 118 3.33 5.74 1.44
C ARG A 118 3.33 6.01 2.94
N GLU A 119 4.51 6.09 3.57
CA GLU A 119 4.63 6.48 5.00
C GLU A 119 3.98 7.86 5.23
N THR A 120 4.26 8.86 4.38
CA THR A 120 3.63 10.18 4.46
C THR A 120 2.11 10.13 4.26
N LEU A 121 1.62 9.36 3.29
CA LEU A 121 0.18 9.21 3.06
C LEU A 121 -0.52 8.56 4.25
N VAL A 122 0.15 7.61 4.91
CA VAL A 122 -0.37 6.97 6.13
C VAL A 122 -0.40 7.95 7.29
N GLU A 123 0.68 8.70 7.53
CA GLU A 123 0.75 9.70 8.60
C GLU A 123 -0.34 10.78 8.45
N LEU A 124 -0.58 11.23 7.21
CA LEU A 124 -1.62 12.23 6.92
C LEU A 124 -3.03 11.63 6.85
N GLU A 125 -3.21 10.32 7.05
CA GLU A 125 -4.50 9.62 6.93
C GLU A 125 -5.19 9.84 5.56
N LEU A 126 -4.41 9.86 4.48
CA LEU A 126 -4.93 10.15 3.13
C LEU A 126 -5.27 8.88 2.34
N PRO A 127 -6.54 8.70 1.93
CA PRO A 127 -6.94 7.56 1.10
C PRO A 127 -6.29 7.64 -0.28
N HIS A 128 -5.75 6.53 -0.75
CA HIS A 128 -5.01 6.50 -2.01
C HIS A 128 -5.20 5.19 -2.77
N LEU A 129 -5.39 5.31 -4.09
CA LEU A 129 -5.43 4.19 -5.01
C LEU A 129 -3.99 3.86 -5.44
N LEU A 130 -3.49 2.71 -5.04
CA LEU A 130 -2.19 2.21 -5.45
C LEU A 130 -2.35 1.35 -6.71
N HIS A 131 -1.79 1.84 -7.80
CA HIS A 131 -1.50 1.01 -8.97
C HIS A 131 -0.16 0.32 -8.78
N SER A 132 -0.19 -1.01 -8.75
CA SER A 132 1.01 -1.83 -8.66
C SER A 132 1.83 -1.68 -9.94
N CYS A 133 3.09 -1.26 -9.81
CA CYS A 133 4.01 -1.14 -10.95
C CYS A 133 5.20 -2.07 -10.77
N ALA A 134 4.95 -3.38 -10.73
CA ALA A 134 6.04 -4.36 -10.73
C ALA A 134 6.82 -4.25 -12.05
N ARG A 135 8.13 -4.42 -12.01
CA ARG A 135 8.96 -4.26 -13.22
C ARG A 135 8.54 -5.30 -14.27
N GLY A 136 8.13 -4.84 -15.45
CA GLY A 136 7.66 -5.70 -16.53
C GLY A 136 6.19 -6.12 -16.45
N SER A 137 5.44 -5.67 -15.43
CA SER A 137 4.02 -5.94 -15.32
C SER A 137 3.19 -5.16 -16.38
N PRO A 138 1.97 -5.60 -16.70
CA PRO A 138 1.04 -4.85 -17.55
C PRO A 138 0.89 -3.38 -17.11
N ASN A 139 0.81 -3.13 -15.81
CA ASN A 139 0.71 -1.77 -15.27
C ASN A 139 1.99 -0.93 -15.46
N ASP A 140 3.19 -1.52 -15.40
CA ASP A 140 4.45 -0.81 -15.73
C ASP A 140 4.49 -0.38 -17.21
N LYS A 141 3.94 -1.21 -18.11
CA LYS A 141 3.76 -0.85 -19.53
C LYS A 141 2.72 0.26 -19.70
N ASN A 142 1.59 0.17 -19.00
CA ASN A 142 0.53 1.19 -19.03
C ASN A 142 1.03 2.53 -18.49
N PHE A 143 1.80 2.53 -17.40
CA PHE A 143 2.43 3.71 -16.82
C PHE A 143 3.41 4.36 -17.80
N SER A 144 4.28 3.55 -18.42
CA SER A 144 5.25 4.01 -19.42
C SER A 144 4.55 4.64 -20.63
N ARG A 145 3.44 4.05 -21.10
CA ARG A 145 2.62 4.56 -22.20
C ARG A 145 1.90 5.86 -21.84
N LYS A 146 1.23 5.93 -20.68
CA LYS A 146 0.50 7.14 -20.22
C LYS A 146 1.42 8.34 -19.97
N ARG A 147 2.67 8.10 -19.58
CA ARG A 147 3.66 9.17 -19.26
C ARG A 147 4.66 9.44 -20.39
N GLY A 148 4.61 8.68 -21.49
CA GLY A 148 5.54 8.82 -22.62
C GLY A 148 7.00 8.54 -22.26
N PHE A 149 7.27 7.69 -21.25
CA PHE A 149 8.61 7.49 -20.70
C PHE A 149 9.12 6.06 -20.98
N SER A 150 10.15 5.93 -21.83
CA SER A 150 10.82 4.66 -22.09
C SER A 150 11.98 4.47 -21.11
N ARG A 151 11.90 3.44 -20.25
CA ARG A 151 12.95 3.06 -19.28
C ARG A 151 14.20 2.43 -19.94
N ARG A 152 14.67 2.93 -21.09
CA ARG A 152 16.01 2.59 -21.61
C ARG A 152 17.02 3.54 -20.97
N ARG A 153 17.73 3.02 -19.96
CA ARG A 153 18.80 3.66 -19.17
C ARG A 153 18.34 4.83 -18.30
N THR A 154 18.28 4.62 -16.99
CA THR A 154 18.78 5.60 -16.01
C THR A 154 18.80 4.98 -14.62
N SER A 155 20.02 4.60 -14.17
CA SER A 155 20.43 4.66 -12.76
C SER A 155 20.55 6.13 -12.31
N LYS A 156 19.55 6.97 -12.66
CA LYS A 156 19.40 8.32 -12.15
C LYS A 156 18.03 8.37 -11.48
N ILE A 157 18.08 8.27 -10.17
CA ILE A 157 17.03 8.67 -9.23
C ILE A 157 16.46 10.00 -9.75
N LEU A 158 15.23 9.97 -10.29
CA LEU A 158 14.48 11.17 -10.60
C LEU A 158 13.25 11.16 -9.68
N THR A 159 13.46 11.68 -8.47
CA THR A 159 12.40 12.15 -7.59
C THR A 159 11.54 13.14 -8.37
N ARG A 160 10.26 12.81 -8.57
CA ARG A 160 9.26 13.74 -9.08
C ARG A 160 8.56 14.45 -7.91
N GLU A 161 9.34 14.90 -6.93
CA GLU A 161 8.87 15.68 -5.78
C GLU A 161 8.34 17.09 -6.16
N SER A 162 8.51 17.55 -7.40
CA SER A 162 8.30 18.97 -7.73
C SER A 162 6.95 19.34 -8.34
N ARG A 163 5.97 18.43 -8.48
CA ARG A 163 4.62 18.83 -8.98
C ARG A 163 3.43 18.53 -8.08
N CYS A 164 3.49 17.53 -7.20
CA CYS A 164 2.35 17.23 -6.34
C CYS A 164 2.28 18.16 -5.10
N LEU A 165 3.42 18.58 -4.56
CA LEU A 165 3.46 19.50 -3.41
C LEU A 165 3.02 20.94 -3.72
N LYS A 166 2.93 21.36 -5.00
CA LYS A 166 2.43 22.69 -5.36
C LYS A 166 0.90 22.83 -5.33
N ALA A 167 0.15 21.71 -5.30
CA ALA A 167 -1.31 21.75 -5.24
C ALA A 167 -1.86 21.80 -3.80
N LEU A 168 -1.02 21.61 -2.78
CA LEU A 168 -1.41 21.61 -1.37
C LEU A 168 -1.01 22.89 -0.62
N LYS A 169 -0.48 23.90 -1.33
CA LYS A 169 -0.12 25.22 -0.79
C LYS A 169 -0.72 26.37 -1.62
N SER A 170 -1.97 26.24 -2.05
CA SER A 170 -2.79 27.35 -2.53
C SER A 170 -4.07 27.43 -1.73
#